data_AF-A0A3C0TUN6-F1
#
_entry.id   AF-A0A3C0TUN6-F1
#
_cell.length_a   1.000
_cell.length_b   1.000
_cell.length_c   1.000
_cell.angle_alpha   90.00
_cell.angle_beta   90.00
_cell.angle_gamma   90.00
#
_symmetry.space_group_name_H-M   'P 1'
#
loop_
_entity.id
_entity.type
_entity.pdbx_description
1 polymer ?
#
loop_
_entity_poly.entity_id
_entity_poly.type
_entity_poly.pdbx_seq_one_letter_code
_entity_poly.pdbx_strand_id
1 'polypeptide(L)'
;MKRALLSAALAHFLLTGGAILPASAQTALSTDAVSAPDYLDGLAQLFASCNRVEPDTLLGDGPLLRISPDDPPEAIDDPALSEADRELLAAARRLFALYHDIGGKLDGRPLLLQRTRNGLFVAREGMTGALSGSLGSGLGSALLSLAGSDASLPEPAMAWVRNLAGALAEPGKSPPPFPIARIPRGEPTTITLSAPEIAEAGADPILAGPPGSMVNILSHTGGQIKASAILPASTPSGFSKLYLYRAGNALSPIADFDIAVGSAISGQGSTAAKAPHSAAATPLLRPGETEASREGQIAAAGAVDIFSIRVASMGMLTVNSRGSSDVSARLLDQRGNPIASNDDGGNGYNFALRAPLTPGRYLLAVKHCCGGGGNYHLDAALTQPLGAPAHHVLVQLEVGDA
;
A
#
# COMPACT_ATOMS: atom_id res chain seq x y z
N MET A 1 -29.96 20.61 19.76
CA MET A 1 -28.51 20.39 19.89
C MET A 1 -28.14 19.06 19.22
N LYS A 2 -27.94 19.09 17.91
CA LYS A 2 -27.46 17.98 17.07
C LYS A 2 -26.77 18.63 15.88
N ARG A 3 -25.44 18.53 15.79
CA ARG A 3 -24.65 18.78 14.57
C ARG A 3 -23.18 18.41 14.83
N ALA A 4 -22.53 17.97 13.76
CA ALA A 4 -21.11 17.66 13.60
C ALA A 4 -20.68 16.27 14.08
N LEU A 5 -20.83 15.27 13.19
CA LEU A 5 -19.87 14.18 12.93
C LEU A 5 -20.35 13.47 11.65
N LEU A 6 -20.33 14.21 10.54
CA LEU A 6 -20.66 13.69 9.22
C LEU A 6 -19.94 14.55 8.16
N SER A 7 -18.62 14.41 8.02
CA SER A 7 -17.91 14.89 6.83
C SER A 7 -16.45 14.42 6.79
N ALA A 8 -16.19 13.41 5.97
CA ALA A 8 -14.90 13.20 5.32
C ALA A 8 -15.12 12.37 4.04
N ALA A 9 -16.03 11.38 4.10
CA ALA A 9 -16.41 10.58 2.94
C ALA A 9 -17.54 11.18 2.07
N LEU A 10 -18.33 12.12 2.59
CA LEU A 10 -19.46 12.73 1.85
C LEU A 10 -19.11 14.07 1.16
N ALA A 11 -17.99 14.70 1.53
CA ALA A 11 -17.54 15.96 0.90
C ALA A 11 -16.89 15.75 -0.48
N HIS A 12 -16.50 14.52 -0.82
CA HIS A 12 -15.91 14.19 -2.12
C HIS A 12 -16.94 13.81 -3.20
N PHE A 13 -18.20 13.56 -2.84
CA PHE A 13 -19.22 13.11 -3.78
C PHE A 13 -20.18 14.22 -4.25
N LEU A 14 -20.17 15.40 -3.61
CA LEU A 14 -21.14 16.48 -3.88
C LEU A 14 -20.53 17.79 -4.40
N LEU A 15 -19.23 17.83 -4.71
CA LEU A 15 -18.55 19.05 -5.23
C LEU A 15 -17.95 18.90 -6.63
N THR A 16 -18.03 17.73 -7.25
CA THR A 16 -17.77 17.54 -8.68
C THR A 16 -19.06 17.11 -9.35
N GLY A 17 -19.84 18.10 -9.80
CA GLY A 17 -20.92 17.85 -10.75
C GLY A 17 -20.41 16.97 -11.88
N GLY A 18 -21.25 16.01 -12.30
CA GLY A 18 -20.90 14.93 -13.22
C GLY A 18 -20.02 15.37 -14.38
N ALA A 19 -18.71 15.22 -14.19
CA ALA A 19 -17.76 15.16 -15.26
C ALA A 19 -17.56 13.67 -15.52
N ILE A 20 -18.24 13.19 -16.56
CA ILE A 20 -17.86 11.98 -17.27
C ILE A 20 -16.36 12.13 -17.51
N LEU A 21 -15.55 11.30 -16.85
CA LEU A 21 -14.13 11.19 -17.18
C LEU A 21 -14.06 10.95 -18.68
N PRO A 22 -13.29 11.75 -19.45
CA PRO A 22 -13.19 11.51 -20.88
C PRO A 22 -12.75 10.05 -21.07
N ALA A 23 -13.50 9.33 -21.89
CA ALA A 23 -13.17 8.01 -22.37
C ALA A 23 -11.92 8.12 -23.26
N SER A 24 -10.76 8.31 -22.64
CA SER A 24 -9.48 7.91 -23.20
C SER A 24 -9.10 6.64 -22.47
N ALA A 25 -9.00 5.54 -23.22
CA ALA A 25 -8.38 4.30 -22.79
C ALA A 25 -7.02 4.59 -22.17
N GLN A 26 -6.99 4.77 -20.84
CA GLN A 26 -5.79 4.89 -20.05
C GLN A 26 -5.82 3.75 -19.05
N THR A 27 -4.77 2.93 -19.10
CA THR A 27 -4.40 1.95 -18.09
C THR A 27 -4.35 2.64 -16.73
N ALA A 28 -5.44 2.59 -15.98
CA ALA A 28 -5.55 3.25 -14.69
C ALA A 28 -5.43 2.21 -13.60
N LEU A 29 -4.40 2.35 -12.77
CA LEU A 29 -4.18 1.51 -11.60
C LEU A 29 -4.29 2.38 -10.34
N SER A 30 -5.33 2.13 -9.55
CA SER A 30 -5.56 2.83 -8.28
C SER A 30 -5.42 1.88 -7.10
N THR A 31 -4.99 2.41 -5.96
CA THR A 31 -5.01 1.69 -4.67
C THR A 31 -6.17 2.22 -3.84
N ASP A 32 -6.78 1.38 -3.00
CA ASP A 32 -7.75 1.87 -2.02
C ASP A 32 -7.02 2.85 -1.07
N ALA A 33 -7.57 4.05 -0.85
CA ALA A 33 -6.95 5.19 -0.15
C ALA A 33 -6.39 4.91 1.26
N VAL A 34 -6.76 3.76 1.85
CA VAL A 34 -6.29 3.28 3.15
C VAL A 34 -4.86 2.70 3.08
N SER A 35 -4.35 2.38 1.88
CA SER A 35 -3.12 1.59 1.71
C SER A 35 -1.83 2.41 1.59
N ALA A 36 -1.91 3.74 1.59
CA ALA A 36 -0.76 4.65 1.52
C ALA A 36 -0.98 5.99 2.28
N PRO A 37 -1.33 5.95 3.58
CA PRO A 37 -1.63 7.16 4.35
C PRO A 37 -0.42 8.11 4.42
N ASP A 38 0.78 7.59 4.64
CA ASP A 38 2.01 8.40 4.79
C ASP A 38 2.37 9.20 3.53
N TYR A 39 2.10 8.62 2.34
CA TYR A 39 2.33 9.29 1.07
C TYR A 39 1.34 10.44 0.84
N LEU A 40 0.06 10.22 1.14
CA LEU A 40 -0.98 11.25 1.03
C LEU A 40 -0.76 12.37 2.04
N ASP A 41 -0.38 12.03 3.26
CA ASP A 41 -0.07 12.98 4.31
C ASP A 41 1.19 13.78 3.96
N GLY A 42 2.24 13.13 3.45
CA GLY A 42 3.46 13.79 2.98
C GLY A 42 3.20 14.77 1.83
N LEU A 43 2.35 14.39 0.87
CA LEU A 43 1.92 15.25 -0.23
C LEU A 43 1.10 16.44 0.29
N ALA A 44 0.13 16.20 1.17
CA ALA A 44 -0.67 17.26 1.78
C ALA A 44 0.20 18.26 2.56
N GLN A 45 1.19 17.77 3.32
CA GLN A 45 2.15 18.60 4.04
C GLN A 45 3.05 19.41 3.09
N LEU A 46 3.50 18.81 1.98
CA LEU A 46 4.31 19.52 0.97
C LEU A 46 3.53 20.69 0.36
N PHE A 47 2.28 20.45 -0.05
CA PHE A 47 1.41 21.52 -0.55
C PHE A 47 1.09 22.57 0.52
N ALA A 48 0.90 22.16 1.78
CA ALA A 48 0.71 23.08 2.88
C ALA A 48 1.92 24.00 3.09
N SER A 49 3.15 23.48 3.05
CA SER A 49 4.37 24.29 3.12
C SER A 49 4.48 25.24 1.93
N CYS A 50 4.22 24.77 0.71
CA CYS A 50 4.24 25.62 -0.49
C CYS A 50 3.21 26.77 -0.43
N ASN A 51 2.03 26.53 0.13
CA ASN A 51 0.98 27.54 0.27
C ASN A 51 1.21 28.49 1.47
N ARG A 52 1.93 28.04 2.51
CA ARG A 52 2.21 28.84 3.72
C ARG A 52 3.34 29.84 3.50
N VAL A 53 4.34 29.47 2.70
CA VAL A 53 5.49 30.33 2.42
C VAL A 53 5.12 31.35 1.36
N GLU A 54 4.69 32.55 1.79
CA GLU A 54 4.33 33.64 0.89
C GLU A 54 5.56 34.15 0.10
N PRO A 55 5.40 34.61 -1.15
CA PRO A 55 6.52 35.11 -1.97
C PRO A 55 7.36 36.18 -1.27
N ASP A 56 6.74 37.06 -0.48
CA ASP A 56 7.43 38.14 0.22
C ASP A 56 8.32 37.63 1.38
N THR A 57 8.02 36.45 1.94
CA THR A 57 8.83 35.81 2.99
C THR A 57 10.10 35.14 2.44
N LEU A 58 10.17 34.97 1.13
CA LEU A 58 11.35 34.45 0.41
C LEU A 58 12.37 35.54 0.09
N LEU A 59 12.03 36.81 0.31
CA LEU A 59 12.90 37.96 0.08
C LEU A 59 13.80 38.18 1.30
N GLY A 60 15.11 38.10 1.11
CA GLY A 60 16.12 38.31 2.16
C GLY A 60 17.37 37.47 1.92
N ASP A 61 18.47 37.79 2.61
CA ASP A 61 19.71 37.01 2.51
C ASP A 61 19.71 35.93 3.61
N GLY A 62 19.27 34.72 3.25
CA GLY A 62 19.25 33.54 4.13
C GLY A 62 20.53 32.70 4.02
N PRO A 63 20.77 31.78 4.97
CA PRO A 63 21.88 30.82 4.86
C PRO A 63 21.67 29.91 3.64
N LEU A 64 22.78 29.43 3.07
CA LEU A 64 22.73 28.36 2.07
C LEU A 64 22.41 27.04 2.78
N LEU A 65 21.19 26.55 2.58
CA LEU A 65 20.74 25.26 3.08
C LEU A 65 21.23 24.16 2.12
N ARG A 66 21.91 23.16 2.67
CA ARG A 66 22.37 21.97 1.95
C ARG A 66 21.62 20.77 2.50
N ILE A 67 20.68 20.24 1.73
CA ILE A 67 19.76 19.18 2.15
C ILE A 67 20.20 17.88 1.49
N SER A 68 20.60 16.90 2.30
CA SER A 68 21.00 15.59 1.78
C SER A 68 19.76 14.75 1.48
N PRO A 69 19.78 13.89 0.44
CA PRO A 69 18.64 13.03 0.12
C PRO A 69 18.34 11.98 1.21
N ASP A 70 19.33 11.63 2.03
CA ASP A 70 19.22 10.67 3.15
C ASP A 70 18.72 11.31 4.45
N ASP A 71 18.51 12.63 4.47
CA ASP A 71 18.02 13.32 5.65
C ASP A 71 16.55 12.95 5.96
N PRO A 72 16.18 12.70 7.23
CA PRO A 72 14.80 12.37 7.59
C PRO A 72 13.85 13.54 7.29
N PRO A 73 12.60 13.28 6.86
CA PRO A 73 11.61 14.32 6.48
C PRO A 73 11.08 15.15 7.66
N GLU A 74 11.46 14.79 8.89
CA GLU A 74 11.02 15.42 10.12
C GLU A 74 11.53 16.87 10.24
N ALA A 75 10.76 17.68 10.97
CA ALA A 75 11.11 19.07 11.24
C ALA A 75 12.40 19.16 12.07
N ILE A 76 13.31 20.05 11.67
CA ILE A 76 14.50 20.36 12.47
C ILE A 76 14.20 21.54 13.39
N ASP A 77 14.36 21.32 14.68
CA ASP A 77 14.48 22.38 15.68
C ASP A 77 15.93 22.88 15.74
N ASP A 78 16.37 23.57 14.69
CA ASP A 78 17.61 24.33 14.72
C ASP A 78 17.29 25.78 15.11
N PRO A 79 17.70 26.23 16.31
CA PRO A 79 17.43 27.59 16.78
C PRO A 79 18.18 28.66 15.97
N ALA A 80 19.17 28.30 15.16
CA ALA A 80 19.89 29.22 14.29
C ALA A 80 19.15 29.54 12.98
N LEU A 81 18.11 28.77 12.64
CA LEU A 81 17.34 28.94 11.41
C LEU A 81 16.06 29.74 11.65
N SER A 82 15.76 30.66 10.74
CA SER A 82 14.47 31.35 10.74
C SER A 82 13.33 30.35 10.49
N GLU A 83 12.10 30.73 10.83
CA GLU A 83 10.92 29.90 10.55
C GLU A 83 10.78 29.57 9.06
N ALA A 84 11.07 30.55 8.18
CA ALA A 84 11.08 30.33 6.74
C ALA A 84 12.15 29.30 6.32
N ASP A 85 13.36 29.38 6.89
CA ASP A 85 14.44 28.43 6.56
C ASP A 85 14.14 27.00 7.04
N ARG A 86 13.49 26.85 8.20
CA ARG A 86 13.03 25.55 8.70
C ARG A 86 11.94 24.95 7.82
N GLU A 87 11.01 25.77 7.33
CA GLU A 87 9.98 25.31 6.39
C GLU A 87 10.55 24.94 5.02
N LEU A 88 11.52 25.70 4.48
CA LEU A 88 12.24 25.35 3.26
C LEU A 88 12.91 23.99 3.37
N LEU A 89 13.61 23.77 4.48
CA LEU A 89 14.32 22.53 4.78
C LEU A 89 13.36 21.34 4.89
N ALA A 90 12.26 21.49 5.62
CA ALA A 90 11.27 20.44 5.79
C ALA A 90 10.55 20.12 4.46
N ALA A 91 10.22 21.14 3.65
CA ALA A 91 9.61 20.94 2.33
C ALA A 91 10.57 20.23 1.35
N ALA A 92 11.87 20.57 1.36
CA ALA A 92 12.88 19.90 0.55
C ALA A 92 13.04 18.42 0.92
N ARG A 93 13.10 18.09 2.21
CA ARG A 93 13.21 16.70 2.67
C ARG A 93 11.97 15.89 2.32
N ARG A 94 10.78 16.48 2.45
CA ARG A 94 9.52 15.87 1.98
C ARG A 94 9.53 15.62 0.47
N LEU A 95 10.11 16.52 -0.32
CA LEU A 95 10.25 16.31 -1.77
C LEU A 95 11.11 15.08 -2.09
N PHE A 96 12.24 14.90 -1.40
CA PHE A 96 13.08 13.72 -1.55
C PHE A 96 12.37 12.45 -1.12
N ALA A 97 11.71 12.47 0.04
CA ALA A 97 10.92 11.34 0.53
C ALA A 97 9.82 10.96 -0.48
N LEU A 98 9.09 11.95 -1.00
CA LEU A 98 8.05 11.74 -2.01
C LEU A 98 8.62 11.13 -3.31
N TYR A 99 9.72 11.67 -3.81
CA TYR A 99 10.37 11.16 -5.03
C TYR A 99 10.92 9.74 -4.83
N HIS A 100 11.44 9.43 -3.65
CA HIS A 100 11.83 8.07 -3.29
C HIS A 100 10.62 7.13 -3.16
N ASP A 101 9.53 7.58 -2.53
CA ASP A 101 8.33 6.79 -2.25
C ASP A 101 7.57 6.34 -3.50
N ILE A 102 7.63 7.14 -4.57
CA ILE A 102 7.11 6.74 -5.89
C ILE A 102 8.07 5.79 -6.63
N GLY A 103 9.21 5.44 -6.04
CA GLY A 103 10.20 4.54 -6.63
C GLY A 103 11.33 5.22 -7.40
N GLY A 104 11.43 6.55 -7.34
CA GLY A 104 12.52 7.31 -7.94
C GLY A 104 13.86 7.05 -7.26
N LYS A 105 14.93 7.04 -8.06
CA LYS A 105 16.30 6.86 -7.57
C LYS A 105 16.98 8.20 -7.36
N LEU A 106 17.49 8.38 -6.14
CA LEU A 106 18.27 9.55 -5.75
C LEU A 106 19.74 9.27 -6.05
N ASP A 107 20.45 10.23 -6.65
CA ASP A 107 21.87 10.09 -7.02
C ASP A 107 22.83 10.60 -5.93
N GLY A 108 22.31 10.80 -4.71
CA GLY A 108 23.07 11.29 -3.56
C GLY A 108 23.40 12.78 -3.58
N ARG A 109 23.09 13.52 -4.65
CA ARG A 109 23.39 14.96 -4.72
C ARG A 109 22.47 15.76 -3.80
N PRO A 110 23.02 16.60 -2.91
CA PRO A 110 22.23 17.50 -2.10
C PRO A 110 21.41 18.49 -2.93
N LEU A 111 20.25 18.88 -2.40
CA LEU A 111 19.53 20.06 -2.84
C LEU A 111 20.09 21.28 -2.10
N LEU A 112 20.33 22.34 -2.85
CA LEU A 112 20.79 23.63 -2.37
C LEU A 112 19.62 24.61 -2.44
N LEU A 113 19.25 25.17 -1.29
CA LEU A 113 18.21 26.18 -1.18
C LEU A 113 18.78 27.42 -0.48
N GLN A 114 18.52 28.60 -1.04
CA GLN A 114 18.91 29.85 -0.41
C GLN A 114 17.91 30.94 -0.72
N ARG A 115 17.39 31.60 0.33
CA ARG A 115 16.63 32.85 0.15
C ARG A 115 17.59 33.95 -0.27
N THR A 116 17.23 34.68 -1.33
CA THR A 116 18.00 35.80 -1.85
C THR A 116 17.08 37.02 -2.00
N ARG A 117 17.68 38.20 -2.24
CA ARG A 117 16.93 39.42 -2.55
C ARG A 117 16.07 39.33 -3.83
N ASN A 118 16.39 38.39 -4.72
CA ASN A 118 15.72 38.23 -6.02
C ASN A 118 14.84 36.97 -6.07
N GLY A 119 14.56 36.35 -4.92
CA GLY A 119 13.76 35.12 -4.81
C GLY A 119 14.54 33.94 -4.23
N LEU A 120 13.97 32.75 -4.35
CA LEU A 120 14.55 31.51 -3.83
C LEU A 120 15.52 30.90 -4.86
N PHE A 121 16.79 30.82 -4.51
CA PHE A 121 17.76 30.04 -5.28
C PHE A 121 17.57 28.55 -5.00
N VAL A 122 17.45 27.77 -6.07
CA VAL A 122 17.33 26.31 -6.02
C VAL A 122 18.31 25.69 -6.99
N ALA A 123 19.14 24.76 -6.51
CA ALA A 123 20.06 23.99 -7.34
C ALA A 123 20.28 22.60 -6.75
N ARG A 124 20.70 21.66 -7.58
CA ARG A 124 21.33 20.42 -7.08
C ARG A 124 22.84 20.58 -7.15
N GLU A 125 23.56 20.00 -6.19
CA GLU A 125 25.01 20.16 -6.09
C GLU A 125 25.73 19.77 -7.40
N GLY A 126 26.55 20.68 -7.92
CA GLY A 126 27.25 20.50 -9.20
C GLY A 126 26.38 20.66 -10.44
N MET A 127 25.16 21.21 -10.33
CA MET A 127 24.26 21.51 -11.45
C MET A 127 23.94 23.02 -11.51
N THR A 128 23.46 23.47 -12.67
CA THR A 128 22.97 24.85 -12.83
C THR A 128 21.76 25.10 -11.93
N GLY A 129 21.83 26.16 -11.12
CA GLY A 129 20.71 26.60 -10.29
C GLY A 129 19.79 27.59 -11.01
N ALA A 130 18.61 27.81 -10.44
CA ALA A 130 17.63 28.79 -10.89
C ALA A 130 17.10 29.62 -9.72
N LEU A 131 16.67 30.84 -10.02
CA LEU A 131 15.88 31.66 -9.11
C LEU A 131 14.40 31.39 -9.34
N SER A 132 13.67 31.19 -8.25
CA SER A 132 12.24 30.92 -8.25
C SER A 132 11.49 31.98 -7.45
N GLY A 133 10.34 32.42 -7.97
CA GLY A 133 9.47 33.40 -7.31
C GLY A 133 8.62 32.82 -6.18
N SER A 134 8.59 31.49 -6.03
CA SER A 134 7.87 30.81 -4.96
C SER A 134 8.60 29.52 -4.56
N LEU A 135 8.32 29.03 -3.35
CA LEU A 135 8.80 27.72 -2.88
C LEU A 135 8.34 26.61 -3.81
N GLY A 136 7.07 26.63 -4.19
CA GLY A 136 6.47 25.63 -5.07
C GLY A 136 7.11 25.55 -6.45
N SER A 137 7.40 26.69 -7.08
CA SER A 137 8.12 26.74 -8.36
C SER A 137 9.55 26.22 -8.24
N GLY A 138 10.23 26.53 -7.13
CA GLY A 138 11.57 26.02 -6.83
C GLY A 138 11.60 24.52 -6.65
N LEU A 139 10.71 23.97 -5.82
CA LEU A 139 10.61 22.52 -5.58
C LEU A 139 10.13 21.77 -6.83
N GLY A 140 9.23 22.34 -7.62
CA GLY A 140 8.83 21.77 -8.92
C GLY A 140 10.02 21.67 -9.88
N SER A 141 10.87 22.70 -9.94
CA SER A 141 12.09 22.68 -10.76
C SER A 141 13.11 21.66 -10.24
N ALA A 142 13.27 21.56 -8.92
CA ALA A 142 14.11 20.53 -8.29
C ALA A 142 13.61 19.11 -8.61
N LEU A 143 12.30 18.88 -8.54
CA LEU A 143 11.67 17.60 -8.87
C LEU A 143 11.91 17.20 -10.33
N LEU A 144 11.75 18.15 -11.27
CA LEU A 144 12.05 17.92 -12.69
C LEU A 144 13.53 17.62 -12.92
N SER A 145 14.42 18.26 -12.17
CA SER A 145 15.86 17.99 -12.24
C SER A 145 16.23 16.60 -11.71
N LEU A 146 15.59 16.16 -10.60
CA LEU A 146 15.74 14.80 -10.07
C LEU A 146 15.30 13.76 -11.11
N ALA A 147 14.09 13.93 -11.63
CA ALA A 147 13.51 13.05 -12.65
C ALA A 147 14.34 13.01 -13.94
N GLY A 148 14.86 14.15 -14.40
CA GLY A 148 15.74 14.22 -15.57
C GLY A 148 17.09 13.53 -15.38
N SER A 149 17.50 13.26 -14.14
CA SER A 149 18.74 12.53 -13.82
C SER A 149 18.50 11.03 -13.55
N ASP A 150 17.25 10.60 -13.46
CA ASP A 150 16.87 9.22 -13.17
C ASP A 150 16.50 8.47 -14.46
N ALA A 151 17.48 7.77 -15.02
CA ALA A 151 17.28 6.97 -16.23
C ALA A 151 16.33 5.77 -16.04
N SER A 152 15.95 5.43 -14.80
CA SER A 152 15.02 4.33 -14.49
C SER A 152 13.57 4.75 -14.35
N LEU A 153 13.28 6.05 -14.47
CA LEU A 153 11.93 6.61 -14.37
C LEU A 153 11.09 6.26 -15.61
N PRO A 154 9.97 5.54 -15.49
CA PRO A 154 9.11 5.23 -16.63
C PRO A 154 8.30 6.47 -17.07
N GLU A 155 7.83 6.47 -18.33
CA GLU A 155 7.11 7.62 -18.91
C GLU A 155 5.89 8.05 -18.09
N PRO A 156 5.01 7.13 -17.60
CA PRO A 156 3.89 7.52 -16.75
C PRO A 156 4.30 8.22 -15.46
N ALA A 157 5.43 7.80 -14.85
CA ALA A 157 5.98 8.45 -13.67
C ALA A 157 6.50 9.87 -14.01
N MET A 158 7.15 10.02 -15.16
CA MET A 158 7.61 11.32 -15.63
C MET A 158 6.43 12.26 -15.93
N ALA A 159 5.35 11.77 -16.52
CA ALA A 159 4.13 12.53 -16.75
C ALA A 159 3.52 13.03 -15.43
N TRP A 160 3.50 12.17 -14.41
CA TRP A 160 3.12 12.58 -13.06
C TRP A 160 4.03 13.64 -12.48
N VAL A 161 5.34 13.45 -12.56
CA VAL A 161 6.33 14.41 -12.06
C VAL A 161 6.10 15.77 -12.70
N ARG A 162 5.85 15.84 -14.02
CA ARG A 162 5.52 17.09 -14.71
C ARG A 162 4.23 17.73 -14.16
N ASN A 163 3.18 16.94 -13.97
CA ASN A 163 1.91 17.42 -13.44
C ASN A 163 2.04 17.90 -11.98
N LEU A 164 2.77 17.17 -11.14
CA LEU A 164 3.04 17.56 -9.77
C LEU A 164 3.88 18.83 -9.70
N ALA A 165 4.95 18.93 -10.49
CA ALA A 165 5.78 20.13 -10.56
C ALA A 165 4.95 21.37 -10.94
N GLY A 166 4.04 21.23 -11.92
CA GLY A 166 3.09 22.27 -12.28
C GLY A 166 2.10 22.60 -11.16
N ALA A 167 1.58 21.58 -10.46
CA ALA A 167 0.68 21.77 -9.33
C ALA A 167 1.36 22.46 -8.14
N LEU A 168 2.61 22.14 -7.83
CA LEU A 168 3.39 22.82 -6.79
C LEU A 168 3.59 24.29 -7.12
N ALA A 169 3.80 24.63 -8.40
CA ALA A 169 4.00 26.01 -8.84
C ALA A 169 2.73 26.88 -8.78
N GLU A 170 1.54 26.27 -8.73
CA GLU A 170 0.23 26.94 -8.72
C GLU A 170 -0.45 26.82 -7.35
N PRO A 171 -0.48 27.89 -6.53
CA PRO A 171 -1.15 27.86 -5.23
C PRO A 171 -2.63 27.45 -5.34
N GLY A 172 -3.07 26.55 -4.46
CA GLY A 172 -4.47 26.10 -4.41
C GLY A 172 -4.87 25.03 -5.43
N LYS A 173 -3.94 24.57 -6.29
CA LYS A 173 -4.19 23.43 -7.18
C LYS A 173 -4.09 22.12 -6.39
N SER A 174 -5.11 21.28 -6.51
CA SER A 174 -5.11 19.95 -5.88
C SER A 174 -4.03 19.06 -6.52
N PRO A 175 -3.41 18.16 -5.75
CA PRO A 175 -2.49 17.18 -6.31
C PRO A 175 -3.19 16.32 -7.37
N PRO A 176 -2.50 15.94 -8.47
CA PRO A 176 -3.08 15.05 -9.46
C PRO A 176 -3.38 13.68 -8.82
N PRO A 177 -4.51 13.03 -9.18
CA PRO A 177 -4.81 11.68 -8.70
C PRO A 177 -3.72 10.71 -9.16
N PHE A 178 -3.34 9.80 -8.25
CA PHE A 178 -2.25 8.83 -8.37
C PHE A 178 -2.14 8.18 -9.76
N PRO A 179 -1.06 8.40 -10.51
CA PRO A 179 -0.87 7.74 -11.80
C PRO A 179 -0.12 6.42 -11.69
N ILE A 180 0.53 6.15 -10.55
CA ILE A 180 1.20 4.87 -10.28
C ILE A 180 0.72 4.38 -8.92
N ALA A 181 0.19 3.16 -8.87
CA ALA A 181 -0.15 2.55 -7.60
C ALA A 181 1.12 2.23 -6.81
N ARG A 182 1.15 2.74 -5.59
CA ARG A 182 2.13 2.34 -4.58
C ARG A 182 1.66 1.07 -3.91
N ILE A 183 2.52 0.07 -3.89
CA ILE A 183 2.29 -1.19 -3.21
C ILE A 183 3.39 -1.36 -2.15
N PRO A 184 3.09 -1.23 -0.84
CA PRO A 184 4.05 -1.51 0.22
C PRO A 184 4.48 -2.99 0.23
N ARG A 185 5.68 -3.22 0.77
CA ARG A 185 6.20 -4.58 0.99
C ARG A 185 5.64 -5.19 2.26
N GLY A 186 5.36 -6.49 2.21
CA GLY A 186 4.96 -7.30 3.36
C GLY A 186 3.49 -7.16 3.76
N GLU A 187 2.72 -6.29 3.10
CA GLU A 187 1.31 -6.04 3.42
C GLU A 187 0.40 -6.25 2.20
N PRO A 188 -0.79 -6.85 2.39
CA PRO A 188 -1.77 -6.97 1.33
C PRO A 188 -2.35 -5.61 0.97
N THR A 189 -2.19 -5.23 -0.29
CA THR A 189 -2.67 -3.97 -0.85
C THR A 189 -3.76 -4.24 -1.85
N THR A 190 -4.92 -3.63 -1.65
CA THR A 190 -6.02 -3.72 -2.61
C THR A 190 -5.79 -2.73 -3.74
N ILE A 191 -5.73 -3.26 -4.96
CA ILE A 191 -5.53 -2.52 -6.19
C ILE A 191 -6.72 -2.70 -7.13
N THR A 192 -7.05 -1.65 -7.88
CA THR A 192 -8.06 -1.68 -8.94
C THR A 192 -7.40 -1.30 -10.25
N LEU A 193 -7.43 -2.21 -11.21
CA LEU A 193 -6.89 -2.07 -12.55
C LEU A 193 -8.04 -1.82 -13.52
N SER A 194 -7.90 -0.81 -14.37
CA SER A 194 -8.83 -0.51 -15.46
C SER A 194 -8.05 -0.36 -16.74
N ALA A 195 -8.31 -1.21 -17.73
CA ALA A 195 -7.71 -1.12 -19.05
C ALA A 195 -8.62 -1.82 -20.07
N PRO A 196 -8.72 -1.34 -21.33
CA PRO A 196 -9.51 -2.01 -22.36
C PRO A 196 -9.16 -3.48 -22.54
N GLU A 197 -7.87 -3.81 -22.43
CA GLU A 197 -7.30 -5.15 -22.61
C GLU A 197 -7.80 -6.14 -21.53
N ILE A 198 -8.30 -5.64 -20.40
CA ILE A 198 -8.92 -6.48 -19.34
C ILE A 198 -10.17 -7.19 -19.87
N ALA A 199 -10.89 -6.60 -20.83
CA ALA A 199 -12.03 -7.27 -21.47
C ALA A 199 -11.58 -8.47 -22.33
N GLU A 200 -10.35 -8.45 -22.84
CA GLU A 200 -9.78 -9.50 -23.69
C GLU A 200 -9.07 -10.62 -22.89
N ALA A 201 -9.04 -10.50 -21.56
CA ALA A 201 -8.31 -11.37 -20.67
C ALA A 201 -9.00 -12.73 -20.43
N GLY A 202 -10.28 -12.85 -20.80
CA GLY A 202 -11.10 -14.06 -20.59
C GLY A 202 -11.66 -14.16 -19.17
N ALA A 203 -12.31 -15.28 -18.84
CA ALA A 203 -12.99 -15.44 -17.55
C ALA A 203 -12.03 -15.60 -16.36
N ASP A 204 -10.84 -16.16 -16.58
CA ASP A 204 -9.84 -16.46 -15.54
C ASP A 204 -8.47 -15.85 -15.89
N PRO A 205 -8.34 -14.51 -15.89
CA PRO A 205 -7.07 -13.86 -16.19
C PRO A 205 -6.04 -14.10 -15.09
N ILE A 206 -4.76 -14.03 -15.45
CA ILE A 206 -3.66 -14.11 -14.48
C ILE A 206 -3.03 -12.73 -14.35
N LEU A 207 -2.85 -12.29 -13.11
CA LEU A 207 -2.11 -11.08 -12.79
C LEU A 207 -0.83 -11.48 -12.07
N ALA A 208 0.32 -11.12 -12.63
CA ALA A 208 1.63 -11.43 -12.08
C ALA A 208 2.37 -10.14 -11.68
N GLY A 209 2.93 -10.12 -10.47
CA GLY A 209 3.80 -9.03 -10.04
C GLY A 209 5.29 -9.37 -10.14
N PRO A 210 6.17 -8.54 -9.57
CA PRO A 210 7.60 -8.84 -9.50
C PRO A 210 7.87 -10.19 -8.81
N PRO A 211 9.05 -10.81 -9.01
CA PRO A 211 9.34 -12.15 -8.50
C PRO A 211 9.01 -12.34 -7.02
N GLY A 212 8.29 -13.42 -6.71
CA GLY A 212 7.85 -13.76 -5.35
C GLY A 212 6.61 -12.99 -4.87
N SER A 213 6.07 -12.07 -5.67
CA SER A 213 4.82 -11.38 -5.36
C SER A 213 3.63 -12.32 -5.50
N MET A 214 2.65 -12.13 -4.65
CA MET A 214 1.38 -12.82 -4.73
C MET A 214 0.29 -11.83 -5.10
N VAL A 215 -0.42 -12.10 -6.19
CA VAL A 215 -1.51 -11.23 -6.64
C VAL A 215 -2.75 -12.08 -6.85
N ASN A 216 -3.79 -11.81 -6.06
CA ASN A 216 -5.05 -12.53 -6.08
C ASN A 216 -6.15 -11.63 -6.62
N ILE A 217 -6.77 -12.04 -7.73
CA ILE A 217 -7.92 -11.33 -8.28
C ILE A 217 -9.13 -11.57 -7.37
N LEU A 218 -9.70 -10.48 -6.87
CA LEU A 218 -10.89 -10.45 -6.01
C LEU A 218 -12.17 -10.34 -6.83
N SER A 219 -12.15 -9.55 -7.90
CA SER A 219 -13.25 -9.47 -8.87
C SER A 219 -12.75 -9.06 -10.24
N HIS A 220 -13.47 -9.51 -11.28
CA HIS A 220 -13.26 -9.13 -12.67
C HIS A 220 -14.62 -8.83 -13.29
N THR A 221 -14.90 -7.55 -13.59
CA THR A 221 -16.20 -7.13 -14.11
C THR A 221 -16.04 -5.87 -14.95
N GLY A 222 -16.67 -5.82 -16.13
CA GLY A 222 -16.81 -4.58 -16.91
C GLY A 222 -15.49 -3.92 -17.32
N GLY A 223 -14.43 -4.70 -17.62
CA GLY A 223 -13.12 -4.14 -17.99
C GLY A 223 -12.29 -3.66 -16.78
N GLN A 224 -12.70 -4.00 -15.56
CA GLN A 224 -11.94 -3.73 -14.34
C GLN A 224 -11.58 -5.02 -13.61
N ILE A 225 -10.38 -5.04 -13.03
CA ILE A 225 -9.92 -6.09 -12.12
C ILE A 225 -9.67 -5.44 -10.76
N LYS A 226 -10.33 -5.94 -9.72
CA LYS A 226 -9.94 -5.67 -8.33
C LYS A 226 -9.06 -6.83 -7.86
N ALA A 227 -7.89 -6.54 -7.32
CA ALA A 227 -6.95 -7.56 -6.86
C ALA A 227 -6.33 -7.18 -5.51
N SER A 228 -5.87 -8.19 -4.77
CA SER A 228 -5.03 -8.04 -3.58
C SER A 228 -3.61 -8.43 -3.95
N ALA A 229 -2.66 -7.51 -3.83
CA ALA A 229 -1.25 -7.71 -4.12
C ALA A 229 -0.42 -7.69 -2.83
N ILE A 230 0.46 -8.67 -2.66
CA ILE A 230 1.44 -8.75 -1.57
C ILE A 230 2.82 -8.85 -2.23
N LEU A 231 3.68 -7.85 -1.99
CA LEU A 231 5.07 -7.88 -2.44
C LEU A 231 5.96 -8.40 -1.29
N PRO A 232 6.88 -9.35 -1.52
CA PRO A 232 7.77 -9.82 -0.48
C PRO A 232 8.73 -8.71 -0.01
N ALA A 233 9.24 -8.84 1.21
CA ALA A 233 10.22 -7.89 1.75
C ALA A 233 11.50 -7.79 0.90
N SER A 234 11.83 -8.88 0.19
CA SER A 234 12.96 -8.97 -0.74
C SER A 234 12.75 -8.26 -2.08
N THR A 235 11.53 -7.80 -2.40
CA THR A 235 11.31 -7.02 -3.63
C THR A 235 12.13 -5.73 -3.56
N PRO A 236 12.93 -5.41 -4.59
CA PRO A 236 13.62 -4.13 -4.65
C PRO A 236 12.62 -2.98 -4.60
N SER A 237 12.92 -1.93 -3.82
CA SER A 237 12.19 -0.67 -3.89
C SER A 237 12.43 0.00 -5.23
N GLY A 238 11.42 0.67 -5.78
CA GLY A 238 11.50 1.32 -7.08
C GLY A 238 10.32 1.02 -8.00
N PHE A 239 10.46 1.41 -9.27
CA PHE A 239 9.49 1.05 -10.30
C PHE A 239 9.52 -0.44 -10.62
N SER A 240 8.34 -1.03 -10.73
CA SER A 240 8.12 -2.40 -11.16
C SER A 240 6.84 -2.47 -12.00
N LYS A 241 6.51 -3.65 -12.51
CA LYS A 241 5.31 -3.89 -13.30
C LYS A 241 4.44 -4.98 -12.71
N LEU A 242 3.13 -4.85 -12.91
CA LEU A 242 2.20 -5.97 -12.93
C LEU A 242 1.90 -6.33 -14.37
N TYR A 243 1.84 -7.62 -14.67
CA TYR A 243 1.56 -8.16 -15.99
C TYR A 243 0.23 -8.89 -15.98
N LEU A 244 -0.64 -8.53 -16.90
CA LEU A 244 -1.90 -9.22 -17.14
C LEU A 244 -1.73 -10.21 -18.28
N TYR A 245 -2.16 -11.45 -18.04
CA TYR A 245 -2.15 -12.52 -19.01
C TYR A 245 -3.57 -13.04 -19.24
N ARG A 246 -3.81 -13.53 -20.45
CA ARG A 246 -5.07 -14.19 -20.81
C ARG A 246 -5.15 -15.57 -20.15
N ALA A 247 -6.37 -15.96 -19.80
CA ALA A 247 -6.69 -17.33 -19.40
C ALA A 247 -6.09 -18.35 -20.41
N GLY A 248 -5.26 -19.28 -19.92
CA GLY A 248 -4.64 -20.33 -20.74
C GLY A 248 -3.40 -19.91 -21.55
N ASN A 249 -2.99 -18.64 -21.55
CA ASN A 249 -1.73 -18.20 -22.15
C ASN A 249 -0.94 -17.29 -21.20
N ALA A 250 -0.07 -17.91 -20.40
CA ALA A 250 0.76 -17.23 -19.41
C ALA A 250 2.15 -16.79 -19.96
N LEU A 251 2.39 -16.92 -21.27
CA LEU A 251 3.71 -16.65 -21.86
C LEU A 251 3.82 -15.26 -22.50
N SER A 252 2.70 -14.66 -22.89
CA SER A 252 2.65 -13.32 -23.48
C SER A 252 1.68 -12.45 -22.69
N PRO A 253 2.16 -11.38 -22.02
CA PRO A 253 1.26 -10.46 -21.35
C PRO A 253 0.43 -9.70 -22.40
N ILE A 254 -0.84 -9.45 -22.09
CA ILE A 254 -1.76 -8.65 -22.91
C ILE A 254 -1.81 -7.20 -22.45
N ALA A 255 -1.41 -6.92 -21.21
CA ALA A 255 -1.20 -5.58 -20.68
C ALA A 255 -0.16 -5.60 -19.57
N ASP A 256 0.48 -4.45 -19.34
CA ASP A 256 1.32 -4.20 -18.19
C ASP A 256 0.90 -2.91 -17.48
N PHE A 257 1.14 -2.88 -16.17
CA PHE A 257 0.77 -1.78 -15.29
C PHE A 257 1.97 -1.40 -14.44
N ASP A 258 2.43 -0.16 -14.54
CA ASP A 258 3.51 0.34 -13.71
C ASP A 258 3.06 0.48 -12.25
N ILE A 259 3.90 0.00 -11.34
CA ILE A 259 3.73 0.09 -9.89
C ILE A 259 4.98 0.68 -9.24
N ALA A 260 4.79 1.33 -8.11
CA ALA A 260 5.86 1.76 -7.23
C ALA A 260 5.94 0.80 -6.04
N VAL A 261 7.07 0.12 -5.88
CA VAL A 261 7.33 -0.72 -4.71
C VAL A 261 7.80 0.18 -3.57
N GLY A 262 6.91 0.41 -2.61
CA GLY A 262 7.17 1.25 -1.44
C GLY A 262 8.00 0.53 -0.37
N SER A 263 8.52 1.31 0.58
CA SER A 263 9.08 0.76 1.81
C SER A 263 8.01 0.00 2.61
N ALA A 264 8.43 -1.06 3.31
CA ALA A 264 7.57 -1.69 4.32
C ALA A 264 7.23 -0.63 5.38
N ILE A 265 5.99 -0.60 5.84
CA ILE A 265 5.57 0.32 6.90
C ILE A 265 6.38 -0.02 8.15
N SER A 266 7.46 0.73 8.39
CA SER A 266 8.23 0.69 9.63
C SER A 266 7.51 1.64 10.59
N GLY A 267 6.87 1.05 11.60
CA GLY A 267 5.69 1.64 12.20
C GLY A 267 5.89 2.93 12.99
N GLN A 268 4.79 3.68 13.08
CA GLN A 268 4.45 4.52 14.22
C GLN A 268 2.93 4.75 14.28
N GLY A 269 2.35 4.42 15.44
CA GLY A 269 1.17 5.14 15.94
C GLY A 269 -0.22 4.78 15.42
N SER A 270 -0.58 3.50 15.28
CA SER A 270 -2.01 3.17 15.30
C SER A 270 -2.51 3.19 16.75
N THR A 271 -3.11 4.29 17.18
CA THR A 271 -4.13 4.25 18.23
C THR A 271 -5.41 3.61 17.68
N ALA A 272 -5.31 2.39 17.18
CA ALA A 272 -6.47 1.54 17.02
C ALA A 272 -6.88 1.09 18.41
N ALA A 273 -8.12 1.42 18.78
CA ALA A 273 -8.76 0.92 19.99
C ALA A 273 -8.40 -0.55 20.20
N LYS A 274 -7.75 -0.82 21.34
CA LYS A 274 -7.33 -2.13 21.84
C LYS A 274 -8.36 -3.20 21.47
N ALA A 275 -8.14 -3.91 20.35
CA ALA A 275 -8.82 -5.16 20.07
C ALA A 275 -8.29 -6.21 21.07
N PRO A 276 -9.16 -7.10 21.57
CA PRO A 276 -8.90 -7.84 22.79
C PRO A 276 -7.69 -8.77 22.65
N HIS A 277 -6.92 -8.82 23.73
CA HIS A 277 -5.69 -9.60 23.82
C HIS A 277 -5.91 -11.07 23.45
N SER A 278 -4.87 -11.67 22.90
CA SER A 278 -4.79 -13.08 22.45
C SER A 278 -5.05 -14.16 23.53
N ALA A 279 -5.52 -13.77 24.72
CA ALA A 279 -5.79 -14.61 25.88
C ALA A 279 -7.21 -15.22 25.89
N ALA A 280 -8.13 -14.74 25.05
CA ALA A 280 -9.52 -15.25 24.96
C ALA A 280 -9.81 -16.03 23.66
N ALA A 281 -8.79 -16.32 22.84
CA ALA A 281 -8.99 -16.99 21.55
C ALA A 281 -9.05 -18.52 21.69
N THR A 282 -10.11 -19.14 21.17
CA THR A 282 -10.28 -20.60 21.15
C THR A 282 -9.39 -21.23 20.08
N PRO A 283 -8.61 -22.29 20.37
CA PRO A 283 -7.76 -22.90 19.35
C PRO A 283 -8.58 -23.61 18.25
N LEU A 284 -8.45 -23.15 17.01
CA LEU A 284 -8.99 -23.81 15.82
C LEU A 284 -7.97 -24.78 15.22
N LEU A 285 -6.74 -24.33 14.95
CA LEU A 285 -5.62 -25.18 14.53
C LEU A 285 -4.43 -24.99 15.47
N ARG A 286 -3.93 -26.08 16.04
CA ARG A 286 -2.70 -26.12 16.84
C ARG A 286 -1.47 -26.40 15.96
N PRO A 287 -0.24 -26.16 16.47
CA PRO A 287 0.96 -26.46 15.71
C PRO A 287 0.98 -27.94 15.26
N GLY A 288 1.09 -28.16 13.95
CA GLY A 288 1.12 -29.50 13.34
C GLY A 288 -0.26 -30.07 12.98
N GLU A 289 -1.37 -29.44 13.38
CA GLU A 289 -2.70 -29.83 12.90
C GLU A 289 -2.94 -29.26 11.50
N THR A 290 -3.36 -30.12 10.55
CA THR A 290 -3.69 -29.72 9.17
C THR A 290 -5.19 -29.63 8.93
N GLU A 291 -6.02 -30.16 9.82
CA GLU A 291 -7.48 -30.10 9.70
C GLU A 291 -8.11 -29.94 11.08
N ALA A 292 -9.23 -29.22 11.14
CA ALA A 292 -10.04 -29.10 12.34
C ALA A 292 -11.50 -28.84 11.99
N SER A 293 -12.38 -29.42 12.79
CA SER A 293 -13.81 -29.10 12.81
C SER A 293 -14.20 -28.61 14.21
N ARG A 294 -14.96 -27.52 14.26
CA ARG A 294 -15.35 -26.85 15.51
C ARG A 294 -16.77 -26.30 15.41
N GLU A 295 -17.56 -26.53 16.45
CA GLU A 295 -18.83 -25.84 16.64
C GLU A 295 -18.62 -24.51 17.39
N GLY A 296 -19.44 -23.53 17.06
CA GLY A 296 -19.47 -22.22 17.71
C GLY A 296 -20.90 -21.66 17.80
N GLN A 297 -21.07 -20.66 18.65
CA GLN A 297 -22.34 -19.96 18.81
C GLN A 297 -22.08 -18.47 19.04
N ILE A 298 -22.60 -17.63 18.13
CA ILE A 298 -22.64 -16.19 18.35
C ILE A 298 -23.69 -15.91 19.43
N ALA A 299 -23.21 -15.63 20.64
CA ALA A 299 -24.06 -15.56 21.83
C ALA A 299 -25.11 -14.43 21.79
N ALA A 300 -24.80 -13.32 21.12
CA ALA A 300 -25.70 -12.17 20.98
C ALA A 300 -25.30 -11.27 19.80
N ALA A 301 -26.20 -10.37 19.42
CA ALA A 301 -25.94 -9.32 18.43
C ALA A 301 -24.64 -8.57 18.71
N GLY A 302 -23.74 -8.53 17.73
CA GLY A 302 -22.45 -7.84 17.84
C GLY A 302 -21.36 -8.61 18.60
N ALA A 303 -21.65 -9.81 19.12
CA ALA A 303 -20.63 -10.70 19.64
C ALA A 303 -19.70 -11.19 18.52
N VAL A 304 -18.43 -11.40 18.87
CA VAL A 304 -17.39 -11.89 17.96
C VAL A 304 -16.67 -13.04 18.64
N ASP A 305 -16.70 -14.21 18.00
CA ASP A 305 -15.93 -15.36 18.43
C ASP A 305 -14.54 -15.28 17.80
N ILE A 306 -13.49 -15.43 18.61
CA ILE A 306 -12.12 -15.36 18.15
C ILE A 306 -11.49 -16.74 18.25
N PHE A 307 -10.94 -17.23 17.15
CA PHE A 307 -10.20 -18.48 17.11
C PHE A 307 -8.72 -18.25 16.82
N SER A 308 -7.83 -19.04 17.40
CA SER A 308 -6.40 -19.00 17.08
C SER A 308 -6.00 -20.11 16.13
N ILE A 309 -5.16 -19.78 15.15
CA ILE A 309 -4.60 -20.70 14.16
C ILE A 309 -3.06 -20.63 14.25
N ARG A 310 -2.43 -21.80 14.36
CA ARG A 310 -0.98 -21.95 14.40
C ARG A 310 -0.51 -22.70 13.16
N VAL A 311 0.24 -22.02 12.32
CA VAL A 311 0.79 -22.58 11.08
C VAL A 311 2.26 -22.91 11.33
N ALA A 312 2.64 -24.17 11.17
CA ALA A 312 4.03 -24.62 11.37
C ALA A 312 4.88 -24.52 10.08
N SER A 313 4.22 -24.59 8.93
CA SER A 313 4.82 -24.66 7.59
C SER A 313 3.93 -23.91 6.62
N MET A 314 4.51 -23.28 5.60
CA MET A 314 3.73 -22.59 4.57
C MET A 314 2.65 -23.52 3.98
N GLY A 315 1.42 -23.04 3.86
CA GLY A 315 0.31 -23.82 3.35
C GLY A 315 -0.91 -22.97 3.03
N MET A 316 -1.83 -23.53 2.26
CA MET A 316 -3.11 -22.91 1.93
C MET A 316 -4.12 -23.23 3.03
N LEU A 317 -4.48 -22.24 3.84
CA LEU A 317 -5.59 -22.34 4.78
C LEU A 317 -6.90 -22.18 4.02
N THR A 318 -7.82 -23.10 4.23
CA THR A 318 -9.23 -23.00 3.86
C THR A 318 -10.05 -23.10 5.13
N VAL A 319 -10.95 -22.16 5.38
CA VAL A 319 -11.92 -22.20 6.48
C VAL A 319 -13.29 -21.91 5.93
N ASN A 320 -14.21 -22.84 6.12
CA ASN A 320 -15.60 -22.70 5.67
C ASN A 320 -16.52 -22.74 6.88
N SER A 321 -17.58 -21.94 6.87
CA SER A 321 -18.70 -22.15 7.79
C SER A 321 -19.79 -23.02 7.17
N ARG A 322 -20.55 -23.69 8.03
CA ARG A 322 -21.79 -24.38 7.70
C ARG A 322 -22.82 -24.17 8.80
N GLY A 323 -24.09 -24.21 8.44
CA GLY A 323 -25.21 -24.00 9.36
C GLY A 323 -26.27 -23.07 8.77
N SER A 324 -27.28 -22.77 9.58
CA SER A 324 -28.39 -21.89 9.20
C SER A 324 -28.17 -20.41 9.56
N SER A 325 -27.15 -20.10 10.36
CA SER A 325 -26.81 -18.74 10.77
C SER A 325 -25.90 -18.05 9.75
N ASP A 326 -26.22 -16.80 9.44
CA ASP A 326 -25.51 -15.96 8.48
C ASP A 326 -24.28 -15.32 9.15
N VAL A 327 -23.14 -15.97 8.97
CA VAL A 327 -21.88 -15.63 9.65
C VAL A 327 -20.82 -15.22 8.64
N SER A 328 -20.09 -14.14 8.98
CA SER A 328 -18.89 -13.69 8.29
C SER A 328 -17.64 -13.97 9.12
N ALA A 329 -16.52 -14.15 8.43
CA ALA A 329 -15.22 -14.27 9.05
C ALA A 329 -14.23 -13.22 8.56
N ARG A 330 -13.30 -12.84 9.46
CA ARG A 330 -12.08 -12.11 9.17
C ARG A 330 -10.89 -12.89 9.72
N LEU A 331 -10.01 -13.33 8.86
CA LEU A 331 -8.69 -13.81 9.24
C LEU A 331 -7.78 -12.62 9.50
N LEU A 332 -7.06 -12.64 10.61
CA LEU A 332 -6.17 -11.59 11.09
C LEU A 332 -4.78 -12.16 11.38
N ASP A 333 -3.75 -11.32 11.26
CA ASP A 333 -2.40 -11.64 11.72
C ASP A 333 -2.26 -11.55 13.26
N GLN A 334 -1.08 -11.86 13.78
CA GLN A 334 -0.78 -11.78 15.22
C GLN A 334 -0.89 -10.36 15.82
N ARG A 335 -0.89 -9.31 14.98
CA ARG A 335 -1.01 -7.90 15.35
C ARG A 335 -2.46 -7.39 15.25
N GLY A 336 -3.39 -8.23 14.76
CA GLY A 336 -4.80 -7.91 14.59
C GLY A 336 -5.15 -7.30 13.23
N ASN A 337 -4.21 -7.30 12.27
CA ASN A 337 -4.45 -6.78 10.93
C ASN A 337 -5.19 -7.81 10.07
N PRO A 338 -6.22 -7.43 9.30
CA PRO A 338 -6.96 -8.36 8.46
C PRO A 338 -6.13 -8.88 7.28
N ILE A 339 -6.19 -10.19 7.06
CA ILE A 339 -5.53 -10.94 5.97
C ILE A 339 -6.56 -11.33 4.88
N ALA A 340 -7.72 -11.81 5.30
CA ALA A 340 -8.79 -12.23 4.41
C ALA A 340 -10.13 -12.07 5.13
N SER A 341 -11.21 -11.83 4.38
CA SER A 341 -12.55 -11.80 4.94
C SER A 341 -13.55 -12.33 3.94
N ASN A 342 -14.58 -13.01 4.41
CA ASN A 342 -15.63 -13.55 3.57
C ASN A 342 -16.95 -13.60 4.35
N ASP A 343 -18.06 -13.34 3.65
CA ASP A 343 -19.42 -13.25 4.21
C ASP A 343 -20.33 -14.34 3.59
N ASP A 344 -20.25 -14.54 2.27
CA ASP A 344 -21.20 -15.37 1.49
C ASP A 344 -20.55 -16.26 0.41
N GLY A 345 -19.25 -16.55 0.54
CA GLY A 345 -18.49 -17.35 -0.44
C GLY A 345 -18.73 -18.87 -0.39
N GLY A 346 -19.50 -19.37 0.58
CA GLY A 346 -19.79 -20.77 0.83
C GLY A 346 -21.21 -21.20 0.43
N ASN A 347 -21.67 -22.35 0.92
CA ASN A 347 -23.01 -22.82 0.61
C ASN A 347 -24.08 -22.03 1.40
N GLY A 348 -24.98 -21.35 0.70
CA GLY A 348 -25.97 -20.46 1.32
C GLY A 348 -25.32 -19.16 1.80
N TYR A 349 -25.69 -18.68 2.99
CA TYR A 349 -25.13 -17.47 3.62
C TYR A 349 -23.93 -17.77 4.53
N ASN A 350 -23.10 -18.72 4.11
CA ASN A 350 -21.93 -19.15 4.86
C ASN A 350 -20.68 -18.57 4.21
N PHE A 351 -19.67 -18.23 5.01
CA PHE A 351 -18.40 -17.80 4.47
C PHE A 351 -17.56 -18.99 3.96
N ALA A 352 -16.78 -18.75 2.92
CA ALA A 352 -15.68 -19.63 2.49
C ALA A 352 -14.41 -18.80 2.35
N LEU A 353 -13.47 -18.99 3.26
CA LEU A 353 -12.24 -18.21 3.35
C LEU A 353 -11.07 -19.09 2.93
N ARG A 354 -10.30 -18.65 1.94
CA ARG A 354 -9.08 -19.32 1.50
C ARG A 354 -7.92 -18.35 1.47
N ALA A 355 -6.84 -18.64 2.21
CA ALA A 355 -5.69 -17.77 2.36
C ALA A 355 -4.40 -18.60 2.50
N PRO A 356 -3.36 -18.33 1.69
CA PRO A 356 -2.03 -18.90 1.94
C PRO A 356 -1.42 -18.26 3.19
N LEU A 357 -0.91 -19.10 4.08
CA LEU A 357 -0.29 -18.67 5.34
C LEU A 357 1.15 -19.16 5.41
N THR A 358 2.02 -18.30 5.92
CA THR A 358 3.38 -18.63 6.31
C THR A 358 3.41 -19.16 7.75
N PRO A 359 4.51 -19.76 8.21
CA PRO A 359 4.63 -20.18 9.61
C PRO A 359 4.38 -18.99 10.55
N GLY A 360 3.44 -19.14 11.48
CA GLY A 360 3.00 -18.00 12.30
C GLY A 360 1.75 -18.23 13.13
N ARG A 361 1.31 -17.17 13.80
CA ARG A 361 0.07 -17.10 14.56
C ARG A 361 -0.94 -16.23 13.83
N TYR A 362 -2.16 -16.72 13.75
CA TYR A 362 -3.28 -16.02 13.14
C TYR A 362 -4.51 -16.09 14.05
N LEU A 363 -5.42 -15.14 13.85
CA LEU A 363 -6.70 -15.10 14.53
C LEU A 363 -7.82 -15.12 13.50
N LEU A 364 -8.83 -15.97 13.68
CA LEU A 364 -10.06 -15.93 12.90
C LEU A 364 -11.15 -15.31 13.76
N ALA A 365 -11.62 -14.13 13.37
CA ALA A 365 -12.75 -13.47 14.00
C ALA A 365 -14.04 -13.80 13.24
N VAL A 366 -14.97 -14.47 13.90
CA VAL A 366 -16.27 -14.88 13.34
C VAL A 366 -17.38 -14.08 14.02
N LYS A 367 -18.29 -13.53 13.23
CA LYS A 367 -19.46 -12.77 13.73
C LYS A 367 -20.66 -12.99 12.82
N HIS A 368 -21.84 -12.62 13.28
CA HIS A 368 -23.02 -12.55 12.41
C HIS A 368 -22.90 -11.37 11.44
N CYS A 369 -23.26 -11.55 10.15
CA CYS A 369 -23.19 -10.48 9.11
C CYS A 369 -23.90 -9.19 9.53
N CYS A 370 -25.05 -9.34 10.19
CA CYS A 370 -26.12 -8.36 10.23
C CYS A 370 -26.64 -8.12 11.65
N GLY A 371 -25.84 -8.46 12.67
CA GLY A 371 -26.17 -8.19 14.07
C GLY A 371 -27.14 -9.18 14.72
N GLY A 372 -27.22 -10.41 14.22
CA GLY A 372 -27.94 -11.51 14.88
C GLY A 372 -27.04 -12.38 15.77
N GLY A 373 -27.56 -13.55 16.16
CA GLY A 373 -26.83 -14.60 16.86
C GLY A 373 -27.21 -15.98 16.30
N GLY A 374 -26.59 -17.03 16.81
CA GLY A 374 -26.92 -18.40 16.44
C GLY A 374 -25.70 -19.32 16.25
N ASN A 375 -26.00 -20.59 15.99
CA ASN A 375 -25.02 -21.66 15.93
C ASN A 375 -24.41 -21.77 14.53
N TYR A 376 -23.11 -22.03 14.48
CA TYR A 376 -22.38 -22.29 13.25
C TYR A 376 -21.35 -23.39 13.47
N HIS A 377 -20.94 -24.02 12.37
CA HIS A 377 -19.86 -25.01 12.34
C HIS A 377 -18.73 -24.48 11.46
N LEU A 378 -17.48 -24.69 11.88
CA LEU A 378 -16.27 -24.36 11.13
C LEU A 378 -15.56 -25.62 10.69
N ASP A 379 -15.16 -25.65 9.42
CA ASP A 379 -14.26 -26.66 8.85
C ASP A 379 -13.01 -25.96 8.34
N ALA A 380 -11.87 -26.25 8.96
CA ALA A 380 -10.57 -25.69 8.60
C ALA A 380 -9.66 -26.78 8.03
N ALA A 381 -8.97 -26.48 6.93
CA ALA A 381 -7.96 -27.33 6.32
C ALA A 381 -6.75 -26.47 5.92
N LEU A 382 -5.55 -26.92 6.27
CA LEU A 382 -4.27 -26.34 5.88
C LEU A 382 -3.57 -27.33 4.94
N THR A 383 -3.68 -27.07 3.63
CA THR A 383 -3.03 -27.91 2.62
C THR A 383 -1.65 -27.35 2.31
N GLN A 384 -0.61 -28.08 2.66
CA GLN A 384 0.74 -27.75 2.20
C GLN A 384 0.81 -27.93 0.67
N PRO A 385 1.50 -27.05 -0.07
CA PRO A 385 1.86 -27.37 -1.46
C PRO A 385 2.66 -28.67 -1.46
N LEU A 386 2.28 -29.65 -2.29
CA LEU A 386 2.95 -30.95 -2.38
C LEU A 386 4.46 -30.74 -2.47
N GLY A 387 5.18 -31.15 -1.41
CA GLY A 387 6.62 -31.00 -1.32
C GLY A 387 7.34 -32.04 -2.17
N ALA A 388 8.43 -31.62 -2.83
CA ALA A 388 9.51 -32.54 -3.18
C ALA A 388 9.95 -33.32 -1.93
N PRO A 389 10.31 -34.61 -2.05
CA PRO A 389 10.56 -35.47 -0.90
C PRO A 389 11.70 -34.97 -0.03
N ALA A 390 11.51 -35.08 1.29
CA ALA A 390 12.51 -34.81 2.30
C ALA A 390 13.67 -35.81 2.18
N HIS A 391 14.77 -35.41 1.54
CA HIS A 391 16.03 -36.14 1.63
C HIS A 391 16.81 -35.67 2.85
N HIS A 392 16.55 -36.29 4.01
CA HIS A 392 17.56 -36.46 5.05
C HIS A 392 17.32 -37.83 5.71
N VAL A 393 17.78 -38.89 5.03
CA VAL A 393 18.15 -40.13 5.70
C VAL A 393 19.68 -40.17 5.70
N LEU A 394 20.28 -39.73 6.81
CA LEU A 394 21.66 -40.08 7.12
C LEU A 394 21.62 -41.51 7.70
N VAL A 395 21.76 -42.51 6.84
CA VAL A 395 22.26 -43.82 7.28
C VAL A 395 23.77 -43.69 7.36
N GLN A 396 24.30 -43.45 8.55
CA GLN A 396 25.71 -43.67 8.82
C GLN A 396 25.85 -45.12 9.25
N LEU A 397 26.38 -45.94 8.33
CA LEU A 397 26.71 -47.35 8.55
C LEU A 397 27.72 -47.46 9.69
N GLU A 398 27.39 -48.28 10.69
CA GLU A 398 28.35 -48.83 11.63
C GLU A 398 29.34 -49.71 10.84
N VAL A 399 30.62 -49.37 10.89
CA VAL A 399 31.69 -50.28 10.52
C VAL A 399 32.12 -50.97 11.81
N GLY A 400 31.68 -52.23 11.96
CA GLY A 400 32.21 -53.15 12.97
C GLY A 400 33.53 -53.77 12.50
N ASP A 401 34.43 -53.95 13.45
CA ASP A 401 35.78 -54.51 13.31
C ASP A 401 35.83 -55.92 12.69
N ALA A 402 36.91 -56.18 11.96
CA ALA A 402 37.56 -57.48 11.85
C ALA A 402 39.09 -57.29 11.77
#